data_AF-A0A8C6Q763-F1
#
_entry.id   AF-A0A8C6Q763-F1
#
_cell.length_a   1.000
_cell.length_b   1.000
_cell.length_c   1.000
_cell.angle_alpha   90.00
_cell.angle_beta   90.00
_cell.angle_gamma   90.00
#
_symmetry.space_group_name_H-M   'P 1'
#
loop_
_entity.id
_entity.type
_entity.pdbx_description
1 polymer ?
#
loop_
_entity_poly.entity_id
_entity_poly.type
_entity_poly.pdbx_seq_one_letter_code
_entity_poly.pdbx_strand_id
1 'polypeptide(L)'
;MGTQGTGRKRAPLKDRFSAEDEALSSIAREVSSCFVTQVHFDAEHRSICILFSKSLSAPELKQIMFYAESLAEVEEKYKKAMVSNAQLDNDKANLIYQVDTLKDVIEEMEEQTAEMRRELEEKSKELERQKHTCSVLQHKQEELKEGLRQRDELIEESQQTQAKLDALTREVFDLQETINWKDKKIGALERQKEYFDCIRNERDELRDELADIKGKSKAGEKHGLVIIPDGTPNGDVSHEPLSPGITLVSQEAAQVLESAGEGPLDVRLRKLAEEKDELLAQIRKLKNQLEEEKQKHSKVDGAYTDGEGMENGTDLHFIEMQRDINRQMSEYKFKLSKAEQEIGTMEQNINRLEGQVSRYKAAADNAEKIEDELKADKRKLQRELRTALDKLEEMEMTNSHLTKRLEKMKANRNALLSQQ
;
A
#
# COMPACT_ATOMS: atom_id res chain seq x y z
N MET A 1 23.83 -89.49 -71.95
CA MET A 1 23.89 -88.64 -73.16
C MET A 1 22.83 -87.56 -73.03
N GLY A 2 23.27 -86.32 -72.80
CA GLY A 2 22.61 -85.03 -73.12
C GLY A 2 21.14 -84.78 -72.76
N THR A 3 20.90 -84.06 -71.65
CA THR A 3 19.72 -83.22 -71.44
C THR A 3 19.82 -81.93 -72.26
N GLN A 4 18.85 -81.62 -73.14
CA GLN A 4 18.74 -80.30 -73.79
C GLN A 4 17.47 -79.58 -73.29
N GLY A 5 17.69 -78.47 -72.57
CA GLY A 5 16.65 -77.52 -72.23
C GLY A 5 16.31 -76.62 -73.42
N THR A 6 15.03 -76.50 -73.74
CA THR A 6 14.50 -75.60 -74.76
C THR A 6 14.36 -74.18 -74.19
N GLY A 7 15.27 -73.29 -74.57
CA GLY A 7 15.25 -71.88 -74.20
C GLY A 7 14.07 -71.12 -74.81
N ARG A 8 13.36 -70.36 -73.98
CA ARG A 8 12.39 -69.33 -74.39
C ARG A 8 13.09 -68.26 -75.23
N LYS A 9 12.71 -68.09 -76.50
CA LYS A 9 13.07 -66.93 -77.31
C LYS A 9 12.36 -65.70 -76.76
N ARG A 10 13.12 -64.70 -76.28
CA ARG A 10 12.61 -63.37 -75.93
C ARG A 10 12.16 -62.68 -77.23
N ALA A 11 10.94 -62.16 -77.25
CA ALA A 11 10.49 -61.23 -78.29
C ALA A 11 11.37 -59.97 -78.27
N PRO A 12 11.64 -59.32 -79.41
CA PRO A 12 12.37 -58.06 -79.42
C PRO A 12 11.57 -57.04 -78.62
N LEU A 13 12.22 -56.41 -77.65
CA LEU A 13 11.69 -55.26 -76.94
C LEU A 13 11.49 -54.16 -78.00
N LYS A 14 10.24 -53.91 -78.41
CA LYS A 14 9.92 -52.76 -79.27
C LYS A 14 10.31 -51.52 -78.45
N ASP A 15 11.33 -50.79 -78.89
CA ASP A 15 11.82 -49.59 -78.21
C ASP A 15 10.62 -48.69 -77.88
N ARG A 16 10.41 -48.35 -76.60
CA ARG A 16 9.32 -47.47 -76.18
C ARG A 16 9.35 -46.13 -76.94
N PHE A 17 10.55 -45.68 -77.30
CA PHE A 17 10.78 -44.55 -78.20
C PHE A 17 10.10 -44.72 -79.57
N SER A 18 10.09 -45.92 -80.15
CA SER A 18 9.47 -46.17 -81.45
C SER A 18 7.94 -46.14 -81.39
N ALA A 19 7.31 -46.53 -80.28
CA ALA A 19 5.85 -46.50 -80.14
C ALA A 19 5.33 -45.08 -79.84
N GLU A 20 6.10 -44.30 -79.07
CA GLU A 20 5.82 -42.87 -78.84
C GLU A 20 6.01 -42.06 -80.13
N ASP A 21 7.06 -42.32 -80.90
CA ASP A 21 7.25 -41.69 -82.22
C ASP A 21 6.13 -42.05 -83.21
N GLU A 22 5.65 -43.29 -83.19
CA GLU A 22 4.54 -43.75 -84.05
C GLU A 22 3.20 -43.08 -83.63
N ALA A 23 2.97 -42.91 -82.32
CA ALA A 23 1.81 -42.19 -81.78
C ALA A 23 1.86 -40.68 -82.10
N LEU A 24 3.01 -40.04 -81.91
CA LEU A 24 3.22 -38.63 -82.28
C LEU A 24 3.08 -38.43 -83.79
N SER A 25 3.56 -39.37 -84.60
CA SER A 25 3.41 -39.35 -86.06
C SER A 25 1.94 -39.54 -86.48
N SER A 26 1.15 -40.33 -85.73
CA SER A 26 -0.30 -40.47 -85.95
C SER A 26 -1.05 -39.18 -85.60
N ILE A 27 -0.77 -38.60 -84.43
CA ILE A 27 -1.35 -37.31 -84.01
C ILE A 27 -0.97 -36.21 -85.00
N ALA A 28 0.27 -36.17 -85.46
CA ALA A 28 0.72 -35.21 -86.47
C ALA A 28 -0.03 -35.36 -87.79
N ARG A 29 -0.30 -36.59 -88.26
CA ARG A 29 -1.15 -36.83 -89.44
C ARG A 29 -2.59 -36.41 -89.21
N GLU A 30 -3.15 -36.66 -88.03
CA GLU A 30 -4.55 -36.32 -87.71
C GLU A 30 -4.73 -34.80 -87.60
N VAL A 31 -3.82 -34.10 -86.93
CA VAL A 31 -3.76 -32.63 -86.91
C VAL A 31 -3.58 -32.07 -88.32
N SER A 32 -2.71 -32.67 -89.14
CA SER A 32 -2.53 -32.25 -90.53
C SER A 32 -3.79 -32.46 -91.37
N SER A 33 -4.48 -33.59 -91.18
CA SER A 33 -5.76 -33.88 -91.85
C SER A 33 -6.84 -32.89 -91.42
N CYS A 34 -6.99 -32.65 -90.12
CA CYS A 34 -7.91 -31.65 -89.57
C CYS A 34 -7.62 -30.25 -90.10
N PHE A 35 -6.34 -29.88 -90.20
CA PHE A 35 -5.94 -28.61 -90.77
C PHE A 35 -6.31 -28.51 -92.26
N VAL A 36 -6.07 -29.55 -93.05
CA VAL A 36 -6.47 -29.60 -94.47
C VAL A 36 -7.99 -29.49 -94.62
N THR A 37 -8.77 -30.19 -93.79
CA THR A 37 -10.24 -30.08 -93.81
C THR A 37 -10.72 -28.70 -93.38
N GLN A 38 -10.07 -28.06 -92.39
CA GLN A 38 -10.38 -26.70 -91.97
C GLN A 38 -10.09 -25.71 -93.09
N VAL A 39 -8.94 -25.82 -93.75
CA VAL A 39 -8.58 -24.98 -94.91
C VAL A 39 -9.58 -25.16 -96.06
N HIS A 40 -10.03 -26.39 -96.31
CA HIS A 40 -11.03 -26.66 -97.34
C HIS A 40 -12.39 -26.05 -96.97
N PHE A 41 -12.82 -26.21 -95.73
CA PHE A 41 -14.05 -25.61 -95.20
C PHE A 41 -14.01 -24.07 -95.26
N ASP A 42 -12.89 -23.46 -94.88
CA ASP A 42 -12.70 -22.01 -94.95
C ASP A 42 -12.71 -21.52 -96.42
N ALA A 43 -12.15 -22.30 -97.34
CA ALA A 43 -12.18 -22.00 -98.78
C ALA A 43 -13.59 -22.13 -99.38
N GLU A 44 -14.35 -23.15 -98.99
CA GLU A 44 -15.76 -23.32 -99.37
C GLU A 44 -16.63 -22.20 -98.79
N HIS A 45 -16.49 -21.90 -97.49
CA HIS A 45 -17.19 -20.80 -96.83
C HIS A 45 -16.89 -19.46 -97.52
N ARG A 46 -15.61 -19.20 -97.85
CA ARG A 46 -15.21 -17.99 -98.59
C ARG A 46 -15.85 -17.95 -99.99
N SER A 47 -15.89 -19.09 -100.68
CA SER A 47 -16.52 -19.20 -102.00
C SER A 47 -18.03 -18.94 -101.93
N ILE A 48 -18.70 -19.51 -100.93
CA ILE A 48 -20.13 -19.28 -100.65
C ILE A 48 -20.39 -17.81 -100.34
N CYS A 49 -19.57 -17.18 -99.49
CA CYS A 49 -19.68 -15.74 -99.18
C CYS A 49 -19.49 -14.85 -100.42
N ILE A 50 -18.56 -15.20 -101.32
CA ILE A 50 -18.36 -14.47 -102.58
C ILE A 50 -19.59 -14.62 -103.49
N LEU A 51 -20.14 -15.83 -103.62
CA LEU A 51 -21.33 -16.08 -104.43
C LEU A 51 -22.57 -15.38 -103.86
N PHE A 52 -22.76 -15.42 -102.55
CA PHE A 52 -23.81 -14.70 -101.84
C PHE A 52 -23.66 -13.19 -102.03
N SER A 53 -22.45 -12.65 -101.91
CA SER A 53 -22.17 -11.22 -102.11
C SER A 53 -22.47 -10.76 -103.54
N LYS A 54 -22.17 -11.57 -104.56
CA LYS A 54 -22.50 -11.27 -105.96
C LYS A 54 -24.00 -11.33 -106.27
N SER A 55 -24.79 -12.01 -105.43
CA SER A 55 -26.24 -12.19 -105.60
C SER A 55 -27.06 -11.09 -104.92
N LEU A 56 -26.42 -10.23 -104.13
CA LEU A 56 -27.03 -9.12 -103.39
C LEU A 56 -26.87 -7.80 -104.15
N SER A 57 -27.85 -6.91 -104.05
CA SER A 57 -27.73 -5.55 -104.56
C SER A 57 -26.81 -4.70 -103.67
N ALA A 58 -26.20 -3.65 -104.25
CA ALA A 58 -25.32 -2.73 -103.51
C ALA A 58 -25.92 -2.15 -102.20
N PRO A 59 -27.22 -1.74 -102.14
CA PRO A 59 -27.81 -1.29 -100.88
C PRO A 59 -27.98 -2.43 -99.84
N GLU A 60 -28.26 -3.66 -100.27
CA GLU A 60 -28.37 -4.82 -99.36
C GLU A 60 -27.02 -5.18 -98.75
N LEU A 61 -25.94 -5.16 -99.55
CA LEU A 61 -24.57 -5.35 -99.04
C LEU A 61 -24.18 -4.27 -98.03
N LYS A 62 -24.51 -3.01 -98.30
CA LYS A 62 -24.22 -1.89 -97.39
C LYS A 62 -24.98 -2.04 -96.07
N GLN A 63 -26.22 -2.50 -96.13
CA GLN A 63 -27.04 -2.74 -94.94
C GLN A 63 -26.51 -3.91 -94.11
N ILE A 64 -26.10 -5.01 -94.75
CA ILE A 64 -25.47 -6.17 -94.07
C ILE A 64 -24.16 -5.78 -93.39
N MET A 65 -23.32 -5.00 -94.07
CA MET A 65 -22.05 -4.52 -93.51
C MET A 65 -22.27 -3.60 -92.31
N PHE A 66 -23.26 -2.70 -92.37
CA PHE A 66 -23.64 -1.85 -91.24
C PHE A 66 -24.12 -2.68 -90.03
N TYR A 67 -24.96 -3.71 -90.25
CA TYR A 67 -25.39 -4.58 -89.17
C TYR A 67 -24.26 -5.45 -88.62
N ALA A 68 -23.30 -5.87 -89.46
CA ALA A 68 -22.12 -6.60 -89.00
C ALA A 68 -21.20 -5.74 -88.13
N GLU A 69 -20.98 -4.47 -88.49
CA GLU A 69 -20.23 -3.51 -87.67
C GLU A 69 -20.95 -3.21 -86.35
N SER A 70 -22.27 -2.99 -86.39
CA SER A 70 -23.08 -2.77 -85.20
C SER A 70 -23.10 -4.00 -84.26
N LEU A 71 -23.18 -5.20 -84.84
CA LEU A 71 -23.08 -6.45 -84.08
C LEU A 71 -21.72 -6.58 -83.39
N ALA A 72 -20.63 -6.32 -84.11
CA ALA A 72 -19.28 -6.37 -83.56
C ALA A 72 -19.09 -5.36 -82.41
N GLU A 73 -19.64 -4.14 -82.54
CA GLU A 73 -19.59 -3.13 -81.48
C GLU A 73 -20.34 -3.58 -80.21
N VAL A 74 -21.52 -4.18 -80.37
CA VAL A 74 -22.31 -4.72 -79.24
C VAL A 74 -21.60 -5.91 -78.60
N GLU A 75 -21.01 -6.81 -79.39
CA GLU A 75 -20.22 -7.93 -78.88
C GLU A 75 -19.01 -7.47 -78.07
N GLU A 76 -18.31 -6.41 -78.51
CA GLU A 76 -17.18 -5.85 -77.75
C GLU A 76 -17.64 -5.22 -76.43
N LYS A 77 -18.77 -4.48 -76.44
CA LYS A 77 -19.37 -3.93 -75.22
C LYS A 77 -19.79 -5.03 -74.25
N TYR A 78 -20.38 -6.11 -74.76
CA TYR A 78 -20.76 -7.26 -73.94
C TYR A 78 -19.54 -7.93 -73.30
N LYS A 79 -18.46 -8.16 -74.06
CA LYS A 79 -17.19 -8.70 -73.53
C LYS A 79 -16.61 -7.82 -72.42
N LYS A 80 -16.59 -6.49 -72.61
CA LYS A 80 -16.13 -5.55 -71.57
C LYS A 80 -17.01 -5.61 -70.32
N ALA A 81 -18.32 -5.67 -70.48
CA ALA A 81 -19.26 -5.81 -69.36
C ALA A 81 -19.05 -7.14 -68.61
N MET A 82 -18.81 -8.24 -69.32
CA MET A 82 -18.55 -9.54 -68.72
C MET A 82 -17.26 -9.55 -67.89
N VAL A 83 -16.18 -8.96 -68.40
CA VAL A 83 -14.92 -8.82 -67.66
C VAL A 83 -15.11 -7.93 -66.43
N SER A 84 -15.81 -6.81 -66.58
CA SER A 84 -16.13 -5.92 -65.45
C SER A 84 -16.96 -6.62 -64.39
N ASN A 85 -17.95 -7.44 -64.78
CA ASN A 85 -18.80 -8.16 -63.83
C ASN A 85 -17.99 -9.23 -63.07
N ALA A 86 -17.11 -9.96 -63.76
CA ALA A 86 -16.21 -10.91 -63.12
C ALA A 86 -15.26 -10.23 -62.12
N GLN A 87 -14.77 -9.02 -62.43
CA GLN A 87 -13.95 -8.24 -61.50
C GLN A 87 -14.77 -7.83 -60.27
N LEU A 88 -15.99 -7.31 -60.46
CA LEU A 88 -16.87 -6.93 -59.37
C LEU A 88 -17.24 -8.12 -58.47
N ASP A 89 -17.43 -9.30 -59.03
CA ASP A 89 -17.71 -10.52 -58.26
C ASP A 89 -16.51 -10.92 -57.38
N ASN A 90 -15.28 -10.78 -57.89
CA ASN A 90 -14.07 -11.00 -57.09
C ASN A 90 -13.93 -9.95 -55.97
N ASP A 91 -14.14 -8.67 -56.29
CA ASP A 91 -14.07 -7.59 -55.29
C ASP A 91 -15.15 -7.76 -54.22
N LYS A 92 -16.36 -8.18 -54.61
CA LYS A 92 -17.44 -8.53 -53.69
C LYS A 92 -17.05 -9.68 -52.77
N ALA A 93 -16.47 -10.76 -53.30
CA ALA A 93 -16.02 -11.88 -52.50
C ALA A 93 -14.92 -11.47 -51.50
N ASN A 94 -13.97 -10.64 -51.93
CA ASN A 94 -12.92 -10.09 -51.07
C ASN A 94 -13.50 -9.22 -49.95
N LEU A 95 -14.47 -8.36 -50.27
CA LEU A 95 -15.13 -7.51 -49.28
C LEU A 95 -15.96 -8.33 -48.28
N ILE A 96 -16.64 -9.39 -48.71
CA ILE A 96 -17.35 -10.30 -47.80
C ILE A 96 -16.38 -10.91 -46.80
N TYR A 97 -15.26 -11.44 -47.26
CA TYR A 97 -14.24 -12.02 -46.39
C TYR A 97 -13.69 -11.01 -45.37
N GLN A 98 -13.42 -9.77 -45.83
CA GLN A 98 -12.97 -8.70 -44.94
C GLN A 98 -14.02 -8.35 -43.88
N VAL A 99 -15.29 -8.25 -44.27
CA VAL A 99 -16.39 -7.97 -43.35
C VAL A 99 -16.50 -9.07 -42.30
N ASP A 100 -16.39 -10.34 -42.69
CA ASP A 100 -16.48 -11.45 -41.75
C ASP A 100 -15.27 -11.48 -40.79
N THR A 101 -14.07 -11.23 -41.28
CA THR A 101 -12.87 -11.08 -40.42
C THR A 101 -13.04 -9.94 -39.41
N LEU A 102 -13.61 -8.80 -39.84
CA LEU A 102 -13.85 -7.67 -38.96
C LEU A 102 -14.94 -7.94 -37.92
N LYS A 103 -15.96 -8.76 -38.24
CA LYS A 103 -16.95 -9.21 -37.25
C LYS A 103 -16.30 -10.05 -36.16
N ASP A 104 -15.44 -11.01 -36.53
CA ASP A 104 -14.72 -11.84 -35.57
C ASP A 104 -13.88 -10.98 -34.60
N VAL A 105 -13.21 -9.95 -35.11
CA VAL A 105 -12.45 -8.99 -34.29
C VAL A 105 -13.35 -8.15 -33.38
N ILE A 106 -14.53 -7.74 -33.86
CA ILE A 106 -15.50 -7.01 -33.03
C ILE A 106 -16.00 -7.90 -31.89
N GLU A 107 -16.36 -9.15 -32.18
CA GLU A 107 -16.80 -10.12 -31.18
C GLU A 107 -15.72 -10.35 -30.11
N GLU A 108 -14.45 -10.52 -30.50
CA GLU A 108 -13.33 -10.65 -29.57
C GLU A 108 -13.18 -9.40 -28.67
N MET A 109 -13.29 -8.19 -29.24
CA MET A 109 -13.21 -6.95 -28.46
C MET A 109 -14.39 -6.77 -27.51
N GLU A 110 -15.60 -7.22 -27.88
CA GLU A 110 -16.78 -7.21 -27.03
C GLU A 110 -16.60 -8.15 -25.83
N GLU A 111 -16.06 -9.35 -26.05
CA GLU A 111 -15.73 -10.30 -24.98
C GLU A 111 -14.67 -9.74 -24.04
N GLN A 112 -13.59 -9.17 -24.56
CA GLN A 112 -12.55 -8.52 -23.74
C GLN A 112 -13.13 -7.36 -22.93
N THR A 113 -14.02 -6.56 -23.51
CA THR A 113 -14.69 -5.46 -22.81
C THR A 113 -15.60 -5.98 -21.70
N ALA A 114 -16.33 -7.07 -21.93
CA ALA A 114 -17.18 -7.70 -20.93
C ALA A 114 -16.37 -8.25 -19.76
N GLU A 115 -15.22 -8.87 -20.03
CA GLU A 115 -14.33 -9.41 -19.00
C GLU A 115 -13.70 -8.29 -18.16
N MET A 116 -13.18 -7.24 -18.79
CA MET A 116 -12.66 -6.05 -18.09
C MET A 116 -13.73 -5.39 -17.20
N ARG A 117 -14.99 -5.38 -17.62
CA ARG A 117 -16.10 -4.87 -16.80
C ARG A 117 -16.36 -5.76 -15.57
N ARG A 118 -16.28 -7.08 -15.70
CA ARG A 118 -16.40 -8.01 -14.57
C ARG A 118 -15.27 -7.82 -13.58
N GLU A 119 -14.03 -7.75 -14.04
CA GLU A 119 -12.87 -7.49 -13.18
C GLU A 119 -13.00 -6.18 -12.42
N LEU A 120 -13.45 -5.11 -13.08
CA LEU A 120 -13.68 -3.81 -12.43
C LEU A 120 -14.73 -3.91 -11.32
N GLU A 121 -15.83 -4.64 -11.56
CA GLU A 121 -16.87 -4.87 -10.55
C GLU A 121 -16.34 -5.67 -9.35
N GLU A 122 -15.51 -6.69 -9.59
CA GLU A 122 -14.86 -7.46 -8.51
C GLU A 122 -13.90 -6.60 -7.70
N LYS A 123 -13.07 -5.77 -8.35
CA LYS A 123 -12.17 -4.83 -7.68
C LYS A 123 -12.94 -3.76 -6.90
N SER A 124 -14.08 -3.30 -7.42
CA SER A 124 -14.96 -2.37 -6.70
C SER A 124 -15.52 -3.00 -5.42
N LYS A 125 -16.01 -4.24 -5.50
CA LYS A 125 -16.47 -4.99 -4.31
C LYS A 125 -15.36 -5.18 -3.29
N GLU A 126 -14.15 -5.51 -3.72
CA GLU A 126 -13.01 -5.66 -2.83
C GLU A 126 -12.63 -4.33 -2.16
N LEU A 127 -12.64 -3.23 -2.91
CA LEU A 127 -12.42 -1.89 -2.35
C LEU A 127 -13.44 -1.56 -1.25
N GLU A 128 -14.72 -1.86 -1.46
CA GLU A 128 -15.75 -1.63 -0.44
C GLU A 128 -15.56 -2.50 0.80
N ARG A 129 -15.12 -3.76 0.65
CA ARG A 129 -14.73 -4.60 1.80
C ARG A 129 -13.55 -4.03 2.57
N GLN A 130 -12.54 -3.52 1.86
CA GLN A 130 -11.37 -2.90 2.50
C GLN A 130 -11.76 -1.60 3.22
N LYS A 131 -12.62 -0.76 2.63
CA LYS A 131 -13.17 0.44 3.31
C LYS A 131 -13.89 0.08 4.59
N HIS A 132 -14.72 -0.97 4.57
CA HIS A 132 -15.40 -1.44 5.78
C HIS A 132 -14.40 -1.88 6.86
N THR A 133 -13.40 -2.69 6.50
CA THR A 133 -12.33 -3.11 7.42
C THR A 133 -11.57 -1.91 8.01
N CYS A 134 -11.19 -0.94 7.18
CA CYS A 134 -10.55 0.29 7.63
C CYS A 134 -11.42 1.06 8.63
N SER A 135 -12.73 1.18 8.37
CA SER A 135 -13.67 1.85 9.29
C SER A 135 -13.74 1.14 10.65
N VAL A 136 -13.79 -0.20 10.66
CA VAL A 136 -13.77 -0.99 11.89
C VAL A 136 -12.46 -0.77 12.66
N LEU A 137 -11.32 -0.80 11.97
CA LEU A 137 -10.02 -0.58 12.60
C LEU A 137 -9.86 0.84 13.14
N GLN A 138 -10.40 1.85 12.45
CA GLN A 138 -10.45 3.23 12.94
C GLN A 138 -11.26 3.36 14.23
N HIS A 139 -12.45 2.73 14.28
CA HIS A 139 -13.23 2.70 15.51
C HIS A 139 -12.45 2.03 16.64
N LYS A 140 -11.77 0.91 16.34
CA LYS A 140 -10.97 0.19 17.34
C LYS A 140 -9.79 1.02 17.85
N GLN A 141 -9.13 1.75 16.95
CA GLN A 141 -8.05 2.66 17.31
C GLN A 141 -8.56 3.76 18.26
N GLU A 142 -9.73 4.31 18.00
CA GLU A 142 -10.30 5.37 18.83
C GLU A 142 -10.70 4.87 20.22
N GLU A 143 -11.31 3.68 20.31
CA GLU A 143 -11.56 3.00 21.59
C GLU A 143 -10.27 2.82 22.41
N LEU A 144 -9.20 2.36 21.76
CA LEU A 144 -7.93 2.14 22.44
C LEU A 144 -7.32 3.47 22.90
N LYS A 145 -7.32 4.52 22.07
CA LYS A 145 -6.84 5.86 22.45
C LYS A 145 -7.58 6.39 23.67
N GLU A 146 -8.90 6.27 23.69
CA GLU A 146 -9.71 6.70 24.84
C GLU A 146 -9.38 5.89 26.09
N GLY A 147 -9.15 4.58 25.96
CA GLY A 147 -8.66 3.74 27.05
C GLY A 147 -7.27 4.16 27.58
N LEU A 148 -6.36 4.59 26.70
CA LEU A 148 -5.06 5.15 27.14
C LEU A 148 -5.26 6.46 27.89
N ARG A 149 -6.11 7.36 27.38
CA ARG A 149 -6.42 8.66 28.02
C ARG A 149 -6.95 8.47 29.44
N GLN A 150 -7.89 7.56 29.64
CA GLN A 150 -8.45 7.25 30.96
C GLN A 150 -7.40 6.69 31.93
N ARG A 151 -6.51 5.82 31.43
CA ARG A 151 -5.41 5.28 32.24
C ARG A 151 -4.44 6.38 32.66
N ASP A 152 -4.09 7.30 31.76
CA ASP A 152 -3.18 8.40 32.06
C ASP A 152 -3.81 9.37 33.09
N GLU A 153 -5.11 9.67 32.98
CA GLU A 153 -5.87 10.46 33.97
C GLU A 153 -5.86 9.82 35.37
N LEU A 154 -6.06 8.50 35.45
CA LEU A 154 -5.95 7.77 36.72
C LEU A 154 -4.54 7.78 37.31
N ILE A 155 -3.50 7.74 36.46
CA ILE A 155 -2.11 7.86 36.90
C ILE A 155 -1.85 9.25 37.50
N GLU A 156 -2.32 10.31 36.85
CA GLU A 156 -2.20 11.68 37.38
C GLU A 156 -2.93 11.85 38.72
N GLU A 157 -4.15 11.32 38.86
CA GLU A 157 -4.89 11.37 40.12
C GLU A 157 -4.18 10.57 41.23
N SER A 158 -3.63 9.40 40.89
CA SER A 158 -2.81 8.60 41.82
C SER A 158 -1.55 9.34 42.26
N GLN A 159 -0.88 10.06 41.36
CA GLN A 159 0.30 10.86 41.71
C GLN A 159 -0.08 12.05 42.59
N GLN A 160 -1.20 12.72 42.31
CA GLN A 160 -1.68 13.83 43.11
C GLN A 160 -2.08 13.40 44.52
N THR A 161 -2.76 12.26 44.66
CA THR A 161 -3.11 11.68 45.95
C THR A 161 -1.87 11.25 46.73
N GLN A 162 -0.89 10.64 46.07
CA GLN A 162 0.40 10.31 46.70
C GLN A 162 1.13 11.56 47.20
N ALA A 163 1.18 12.64 46.40
CA ALA A 163 1.80 13.90 46.83
C ALA A 163 1.11 14.52 48.06
N LYS A 164 -0.23 14.43 48.14
CA LYS A 164 -0.99 14.85 49.33
C LYS A 164 -0.67 13.98 50.55
N LEU A 165 -0.57 12.67 50.36
CA LEU A 165 -0.21 11.73 51.43
C LEU A 165 1.20 12.03 51.97
N ASP A 166 2.16 12.29 51.08
CA ASP A 166 3.52 12.66 51.47
C ASP A 166 3.55 13.98 52.25
N ALA A 167 2.73 14.96 51.84
CA ALA A 167 2.59 16.23 52.56
C ALA A 167 2.04 16.03 53.98
N LEU A 168 0.95 15.27 54.12
CA LEU A 168 0.38 14.93 55.43
C LEU A 168 1.36 14.13 56.30
N THR A 169 2.14 13.23 55.69
CA THR A 169 3.15 12.45 56.41
C THR A 169 4.23 13.34 57.01
N ARG A 170 4.69 14.38 56.29
CA ARG A 170 5.61 15.38 56.83
C ARG A 170 4.98 16.19 57.97
N GLU A 171 3.73 16.64 57.81
CA GLU A 171 3.03 17.39 58.85
C GLU A 171 2.86 16.56 60.14
N VAL A 172 2.49 15.28 60.02
CA VAL A 172 2.42 14.35 61.16
C VAL A 172 3.77 14.23 61.86
N PHE A 173 4.87 14.15 61.10
CA PHE A 173 6.20 14.10 61.67
C PHE A 173 6.54 15.36 62.46
N ASP A 174 6.31 16.55 61.89
CA ASP A 174 6.58 17.85 62.56
C ASP A 174 5.73 18.02 63.84
N LEU A 175 4.46 17.61 63.79
CA LEU A 175 3.58 17.59 64.96
C LEU A 175 4.07 16.61 66.02
N GLN A 176 4.55 15.44 65.63
CA GLN A 176 5.12 14.45 66.54
C GLN A 176 6.38 14.97 67.23
N GLU A 177 7.25 15.68 66.53
CA GLU A 177 8.41 16.37 67.15
C GLU A 177 7.96 17.42 68.16
N THR A 178 6.91 18.19 67.84
CA THR A 178 6.33 19.20 68.73
C THR A 178 5.75 18.57 69.99
N ILE A 179 5.02 17.45 69.87
CA ILE A 179 4.50 16.68 71.00
C ILE A 179 5.65 16.18 71.88
N ASN A 180 6.68 15.56 71.28
CA ASN A 180 7.84 15.07 72.01
C ASN A 180 8.55 16.19 72.80
N TRP A 181 8.64 17.40 72.24
CA TRP A 181 9.18 18.56 72.94
C TRP A 181 8.28 18.98 74.12
N LYS A 182 6.95 19.01 73.93
CA LYS A 182 6.00 19.33 75.00
C LYS A 182 6.04 18.31 76.13
N ASP A 183 6.14 17.02 75.85
CA ASP A 183 6.23 15.97 76.86
C ASP A 183 7.51 16.12 77.70
N LYS A 184 8.65 16.39 77.07
CA LYS A 184 9.90 16.71 77.79
C LYS A 184 9.74 17.92 78.70
N LYS A 185 9.04 18.97 78.23
CA LYS A 185 8.79 20.19 79.00
C LYS A 185 7.86 19.93 80.18
N ILE A 186 6.79 19.18 79.98
CA ILE A 186 5.85 18.75 81.03
C ILE A 186 6.62 17.97 82.10
N GLY A 187 7.41 16.95 81.71
CA GLY A 187 8.20 16.18 82.67
C GLY A 187 9.22 17.02 83.46
N ALA A 188 9.77 18.09 82.87
CA ALA A 188 10.61 19.05 83.60
C ALA A 188 9.82 19.87 84.63
N LEU A 189 8.62 20.31 84.28
CA LEU A 189 7.73 21.04 85.19
C LEU A 189 7.20 20.14 86.32
N GLU A 190 6.90 18.87 86.03
CA GLU A 190 6.48 17.89 87.03
C GLU A 190 7.57 17.67 88.09
N ARG A 191 8.83 17.47 87.68
CA ARG A 191 9.96 17.39 88.64
C ARG A 191 10.09 18.67 89.46
N GLN A 192 9.97 19.84 88.83
CA GLN A 192 10.03 21.11 89.55
C GLN A 192 8.92 21.23 90.60
N LYS A 193 7.70 20.79 90.26
CA LYS A 193 6.58 20.73 91.20
C LYS A 193 6.90 19.80 92.38
N GLU A 194 7.43 18.61 92.13
CA GLU A 194 7.85 17.68 93.20
C GLU A 194 8.86 18.33 94.16
N TYR A 195 9.86 19.06 93.64
CA TYR A 195 10.80 19.82 94.48
C TYR A 195 10.09 20.88 95.34
N PHE A 196 9.17 21.65 94.77
CA PHE A 196 8.39 22.62 95.53
C PHE A 196 7.47 21.97 96.56
N ASP A 197 6.93 20.78 96.26
CA ASP A 197 6.12 19.99 97.18
C ASP A 197 6.96 19.53 98.39
N CYS A 198 8.21 19.09 98.18
CA CYS A 198 9.15 18.78 99.27
C CYS A 198 9.43 20.01 100.16
N ILE A 199 9.78 21.15 99.57
CA ILE A 199 10.03 22.40 100.32
C ILE A 199 8.78 22.81 101.11
N ARG A 200 7.59 22.64 100.52
CA ARG A 200 6.32 22.96 101.16
C ARG A 200 6.07 22.05 102.37
N ASN A 201 6.31 20.75 102.23
CA ASN A 201 6.17 19.78 103.31
C ASN A 201 7.16 20.09 104.44
N GLU A 202 8.45 20.30 104.15
CA GLU A 202 9.46 20.69 105.15
C GLU A 202 9.07 21.97 105.88
N ARG A 203 8.58 22.98 105.15
CA ARG A 203 8.08 24.23 105.76
C ARG A 203 6.89 23.97 106.68
N ASP A 204 5.96 23.10 106.27
CA ASP A 204 4.76 22.78 107.05
C ASP A 204 5.13 21.97 108.31
N GLU A 205 6.07 21.02 108.21
CA GLU A 205 6.67 20.32 109.36
C GLU A 205 7.36 21.29 110.32
N LEU A 206 8.21 22.20 109.83
CA LEU A 206 8.85 23.23 110.66
C LEU A 206 7.84 24.18 111.31
N ARG A 207 6.71 24.46 110.66
CA ARG A 207 5.62 25.24 111.26
C ARG A 207 4.95 24.49 112.40
N ASP A 208 4.71 23.20 112.24
CA ASP A 208 4.14 22.34 113.27
C ASP A 208 5.12 22.21 114.46
N GLU A 209 6.41 22.02 114.21
CA GLU A 209 7.46 22.02 115.24
C GLU A 209 7.54 23.35 116.00
N LEU A 210 7.47 24.48 115.30
CA LEU A 210 7.40 25.81 115.92
C LEU A 210 6.13 25.99 116.76
N ALA A 211 4.99 25.47 116.30
CA ALA A 211 3.74 25.47 117.07
C ALA A 211 3.88 24.65 118.35
N ASP A 212 4.52 23.47 118.27
CA ASP A 212 4.85 22.62 119.41
C ASP A 212 5.82 23.29 120.39
N ILE A 213 6.88 23.93 119.90
CA ILE A 213 7.83 24.69 120.73
C ILE A 213 7.13 25.88 121.40
N LYS A 214 6.25 26.58 120.69
CA LYS A 214 5.43 27.67 121.26
C LYS A 214 4.40 27.14 122.26
N GLY A 215 3.88 25.94 122.07
CA GLY A 215 3.06 25.21 123.05
C GLY A 215 3.85 24.82 124.30
N LYS A 216 5.08 24.31 124.13
CA LYS A 216 6.01 23.95 125.21
C LYS A 216 6.53 25.19 125.96
N SER A 217 6.81 26.28 125.26
CA SER A 217 7.18 27.59 125.82
C SER A 217 6.05 28.22 126.64
N LYS A 218 4.78 27.97 126.30
CA LYS A 218 3.63 28.36 127.13
C LYS A 218 3.45 27.48 128.38
N ALA A 219 4.11 26.33 128.46
CA ALA A 219 4.03 25.39 129.59
C ALA A 219 5.25 25.43 130.53
N GLY A 220 6.23 26.31 130.28
CA GLY A 220 7.46 26.40 131.08
C GLY A 220 8.09 27.78 131.03
N GLU A 221 7.54 28.71 131.82
CA GLU A 221 8.33 29.84 132.31
C GLU A 221 9.41 29.29 133.25
N LYS A 222 10.69 29.66 133.03
CA LYS A 222 11.49 30.47 133.97
C LYS A 222 13.00 30.54 133.66
N HIS A 223 13.50 31.79 133.77
CA HIS A 223 14.89 32.26 134.01
C HIS A 223 15.82 32.35 132.77
N GLY A 224 16.67 33.36 132.54
CA GLY A 224 17.05 34.59 133.25
C GLY A 224 18.46 35.10 132.81
N LEU A 225 18.52 36.26 132.14
CA LEU A 225 19.51 37.39 132.11
C LEU A 225 21.08 37.25 132.09
N VAL A 226 21.69 38.22 131.34
CA VAL A 226 22.96 39.03 131.53
C VAL A 226 24.13 38.90 130.49
N ILE A 227 24.16 39.82 129.50
CA ILE A 227 25.12 40.96 129.19
C ILE A 227 26.70 40.83 129.13
N ILE A 228 27.25 41.14 127.91
CA ILE A 228 28.48 41.92 127.45
C ILE A 228 29.90 41.21 127.46
N PRO A 229 30.96 41.62 126.68
CA PRO A 229 31.32 41.51 125.23
C PRO A 229 32.77 40.95 124.91
N ASP A 230 33.12 40.96 123.61
CA ASP A 230 34.44 41.04 122.92
C ASP A 230 35.55 39.97 123.03
N GLY A 231 36.12 39.60 121.86
CA GLY A 231 37.55 39.24 121.69
C GLY A 231 37.90 37.83 121.14
N THR A 232 38.37 37.78 119.88
CA THR A 232 39.27 36.77 119.23
C THR A 232 40.45 36.31 120.11
N PRO A 233 41.13 35.12 119.95
CA PRO A 233 41.89 34.74 118.73
C PRO A 233 42.24 33.21 118.50
N ASN A 234 43.00 32.97 117.43
CA ASN A 234 43.62 31.76 116.80
C ASN A 234 44.29 30.63 117.65
N GLY A 235 44.46 29.48 116.97
CA GLY A 235 45.65 28.58 117.03
C GLY A 235 45.28 27.08 117.08
N ASP A 236 45.44 26.21 116.08
CA ASP A 236 46.60 25.68 115.32
C ASP A 236 47.17 24.34 115.86
N VAL A 237 47.67 23.53 114.90
CA VAL A 237 48.68 22.45 114.95
C VAL A 237 48.23 20.99 114.67
N SER A 238 48.31 20.65 113.37
CA SER A 238 49.11 19.58 112.71
C SER A 238 49.06 18.10 113.11
N HIS A 239 48.95 17.21 112.10
CA HIS A 239 50.13 16.49 111.54
C HIS A 239 49.86 15.78 110.19
N GLU A 240 50.85 15.91 109.30
CA GLU A 240 51.11 15.17 108.04
C GLU A 240 51.29 13.65 108.27
N PRO A 241 51.17 12.75 107.25
CA PRO A 241 52.20 12.69 106.19
C PRO A 241 51.82 12.11 104.78
N LEU A 242 52.70 12.40 103.82
CA LEU A 242 53.14 11.63 102.63
C LEU A 242 52.33 11.68 101.30
N SER A 243 52.98 12.28 100.31
CA SER A 243 52.80 12.00 98.87
C SER A 243 53.23 10.56 98.52
N PRO A 244 52.69 9.92 97.46
CA PRO A 244 53.24 10.19 96.12
C PRO A 244 52.21 10.16 94.99
N GLY A 245 52.49 10.93 93.93
CA GLY A 245 51.91 10.69 92.60
C GLY A 245 50.78 11.63 92.21
N ILE A 246 51.07 12.94 92.10
CA ILE A 246 50.26 13.83 91.26
C ILE A 246 50.34 13.30 89.83
N THR A 247 49.23 12.75 89.34
CA THR A 247 48.85 12.90 87.94
C THR A 247 47.73 13.91 87.92
N LEU A 248 48.05 15.15 87.57
CA LEU A 248 47.08 16.21 87.31
C LEU A 248 46.17 15.72 86.18
N VAL A 249 44.99 15.26 86.54
CA VAL A 249 43.89 15.07 85.60
C VAL A 249 43.37 16.47 85.31
N SER A 250 43.40 16.92 84.05
CA SER A 250 42.87 18.23 83.69
C SER A 250 41.38 18.30 84.04
N GLN A 251 40.85 19.51 84.21
CA GLN A 251 39.45 19.71 84.59
C GLN A 251 38.49 19.01 83.61
N GLU A 252 38.84 18.92 82.32
CA GLU A 252 38.07 18.18 81.33
C GLU A 252 38.06 16.66 81.61
N ALA A 253 39.21 16.08 81.98
CA ALA A 253 39.31 14.65 82.23
C ALA A 253 38.63 14.22 83.56
N ALA A 254 38.57 15.12 84.55
CA ALA A 254 37.78 14.89 85.76
C ALA A 254 36.27 14.85 85.46
N GLN A 255 35.80 15.74 84.58
CA GLN A 255 34.40 15.84 84.20
C GLN A 255 33.90 14.64 83.37
N VAL A 256 34.75 14.13 82.47
CA VAL A 256 34.45 12.90 81.69
C VAL A 256 34.38 11.68 82.61
N LEU A 257 35.27 11.58 83.59
CA LEU A 257 35.18 10.52 84.60
C LEU A 257 33.92 10.67 85.44
N GLU A 258 33.54 11.89 85.81
CA GLU A 258 32.29 12.19 86.54
C GLU A 258 31.05 11.62 85.83
N SER A 259 30.97 11.79 84.52
CA SER A 259 29.88 11.24 83.68
C SER A 259 29.83 9.70 83.60
N ALA A 260 30.92 8.99 83.89
CA ALA A 260 30.97 7.51 83.84
C ALA A 260 30.35 6.81 85.09
N GLY A 261 29.73 7.57 86.00
CA GLY A 261 29.09 7.08 87.24
C GLY A 261 30.07 6.83 88.40
N GLU A 262 29.59 6.40 89.57
CA GLU A 262 30.42 6.19 90.78
C GLU A 262 31.16 4.84 90.80
N GLY A 263 32.35 4.83 91.40
CA GLY A 263 33.22 3.65 91.57
C GLY A 263 34.72 3.99 91.49
N PRO A 264 35.61 3.04 91.85
CA PRO A 264 37.05 3.23 91.68
C PRO A 264 37.43 3.45 90.21
N LEU A 265 38.56 4.13 89.98
CA LEU A 265 38.98 4.64 88.67
C LEU A 265 39.02 3.55 87.58
N ASP A 266 39.42 2.33 87.95
CA ASP A 266 39.45 1.17 87.06
C ASP A 266 38.06 0.75 86.56
N VAL A 267 37.01 0.90 87.38
CA VAL A 267 35.62 0.62 87.02
C VAL A 267 35.07 1.70 86.09
N ARG A 268 35.37 2.98 86.36
CA ARG A 268 34.95 4.10 85.49
C ARG A 268 35.62 4.04 84.12
N LEU A 269 36.91 3.71 84.07
CA LEU A 269 37.65 3.49 82.83
C LEU A 269 37.13 2.29 82.03
N ARG A 270 36.71 1.21 82.72
CA ARG A 270 36.11 0.04 82.07
C ARG A 270 34.76 0.36 81.44
N LYS A 271 33.89 1.10 82.15
CA LYS A 271 32.60 1.56 81.59
C LYS A 271 32.79 2.47 80.37
N LEU A 272 33.72 3.42 80.44
CA LEU A 272 34.05 4.27 79.28
C LEU A 272 34.62 3.46 78.10
N ALA A 273 35.38 2.40 78.37
CA ALA A 273 35.88 1.50 77.32
C ALA A 273 34.73 0.68 76.70
N GLU A 274 33.81 0.17 77.51
CA GLU A 274 32.60 -0.55 77.06
C GLU A 274 31.69 0.36 76.22
N GLU A 275 31.42 1.59 76.66
CA GLU A 275 30.66 2.60 75.91
C GLU A 275 31.34 2.99 74.60
N LYS A 276 32.68 3.11 74.60
CA LYS A 276 33.46 3.33 73.38
C LYS A 276 33.32 2.15 72.42
N ASP A 277 33.36 0.92 72.91
CA ASP A 277 33.21 -0.28 72.08
C ASP A 277 31.78 -0.42 71.52
N GLU A 278 30.77 -0.06 72.32
CA GLU A 278 29.36 0.03 71.91
C GLU A 278 29.16 1.08 70.80
N LEU A 279 29.71 2.29 70.99
CA LEU A 279 29.67 3.36 69.99
C LEU A 279 30.44 2.96 68.71
N LEU A 280 31.57 2.28 68.83
CA LEU A 280 32.30 1.74 67.69
C LEU A 280 31.52 0.63 66.96
N ALA A 281 30.73 -0.17 67.67
CA ALA A 281 29.82 -1.14 67.06
C ALA A 281 28.66 -0.44 66.34
N GLN A 282 28.09 0.62 66.92
CA GLN A 282 27.06 1.45 66.27
C GLN A 282 27.60 2.16 65.03
N ILE A 283 28.80 2.72 65.07
CA ILE A 283 29.46 3.33 63.90
C ILE A 283 29.69 2.30 62.80
N ARG A 284 30.11 1.07 63.15
CA ARG A 284 30.26 -0.02 62.17
C ARG A 284 28.91 -0.41 61.55
N LYS A 285 27.85 -0.50 62.36
CA LYS A 285 26.49 -0.79 61.89
C LYS A 285 25.95 0.31 60.97
N LEU A 286 26.09 1.58 61.36
CA LEU A 286 25.67 2.73 60.54
C LEU A 286 26.49 2.84 59.25
N LYS A 287 27.80 2.55 59.28
CA LYS A 287 28.61 2.45 58.06
C LYS A 287 28.12 1.33 57.14
N ASN A 288 27.81 0.16 57.67
CA ASN A 288 27.26 -0.94 56.88
C ASN A 288 25.89 -0.60 56.31
N GLN A 289 25.02 0.06 57.09
CA GLN A 289 23.72 0.54 56.61
C GLN A 289 23.86 1.62 55.53
N LEU A 290 24.81 2.55 55.68
CA LEU A 290 25.13 3.55 54.66
C LEU A 290 25.71 2.91 53.39
N GLU A 291 26.55 1.87 53.54
CA GLU A 291 27.10 1.10 52.42
C GLU A 291 26.00 0.29 51.71
N GLU A 292 25.08 -0.32 52.47
CA GLU A 292 23.89 -1.01 51.94
C GLU A 292 22.95 -0.03 51.22
N GLU A 293 22.67 1.14 51.79
CA GLU A 293 21.85 2.18 51.15
C GLU A 293 22.55 2.77 49.93
N LYS A 294 23.89 2.95 49.95
CA LYS A 294 24.66 3.33 48.76
C LYS A 294 24.66 2.24 47.69
N GLN A 295 24.73 0.96 48.07
CA GLN A 295 24.59 -0.15 47.12
C GLN A 295 23.17 -0.28 46.57
N LYS A 296 22.13 0.00 47.38
CA LYS A 296 20.76 0.08 46.90
C LYS A 296 20.57 1.26 45.96
N HIS A 297 21.11 2.44 46.28
CA HIS A 297 21.08 3.59 45.38
C HIS A 297 21.89 3.33 44.11
N SER A 298 23.03 2.65 44.17
CA SER A 298 23.79 2.23 42.98
C SER A 298 23.04 1.19 42.14
N LYS A 299 22.20 0.33 42.74
CA LYS A 299 21.31 -0.59 42.02
C LYS A 299 20.03 0.07 41.51
N VAL A 300 19.59 1.17 42.09
CA VAL A 300 18.41 1.95 41.66
C VAL A 300 18.78 2.99 40.61
N ASP A 301 19.94 3.64 40.71
CA ASP A 301 20.55 4.37 39.59
C ASP A 301 20.93 3.37 38.50
N GLY A 302 21.43 2.18 38.84
CA GLY A 302 21.51 1.08 37.89
C GLY A 302 20.15 0.66 37.30
N ALA A 303 19.04 0.69 38.02
CA ALA A 303 17.75 0.37 37.40
C ALA A 303 17.29 1.43 36.37
N TYR A 304 17.87 2.64 36.38
CA TYR A 304 17.63 3.69 35.40
C TYR A 304 18.83 4.00 34.47
N THR A 305 20.03 3.46 34.74
CA THR A 305 21.25 3.61 33.93
C THR A 305 22.12 2.32 33.81
N ASP A 306 21.66 1.15 34.25
CA ASP A 306 22.28 -0.19 34.04
C ASP A 306 21.76 -0.78 32.73
N GLY A 307 21.99 -0.02 31.67
CA GLY A 307 22.25 -0.56 30.35
C GLY A 307 23.74 -0.88 30.14
N GLU A 308 24.62 -0.62 31.11
CA GLU A 308 26.08 -0.66 30.90
C GLU A 308 26.75 -1.99 31.33
N GLY A 309 26.05 -2.92 31.99
CA GLY A 309 26.54 -4.29 32.23
C GLY A 309 26.17 -5.33 31.16
N MET A 310 25.24 -5.00 30.25
CA MET A 310 24.79 -5.83 29.11
C MET A 310 25.04 -5.12 27.76
N GLU A 311 26.07 -4.29 27.70
CA GLU A 311 26.38 -3.41 26.57
C GLU A 311 26.67 -4.15 25.25
N ASN A 312 26.96 -5.45 25.27
CA ASN A 312 27.15 -6.23 24.03
C ASN A 312 25.93 -7.06 23.61
N GLY A 313 24.87 -7.15 24.41
CA GLY A 313 23.69 -7.96 24.11
C GLY A 313 22.45 -7.14 23.77
N THR A 314 22.18 -6.11 24.57
CA THR A 314 21.01 -5.24 24.42
C THR A 314 21.25 -4.17 23.34
N ASP A 315 22.47 -3.62 23.29
CA ASP A 315 22.90 -2.73 22.21
C ASP A 315 23.03 -3.50 20.89
N LEU A 316 23.50 -4.75 20.94
CA LEU A 316 23.51 -5.65 19.78
C LEU A 316 22.10 -5.94 19.25
N HIS A 317 21.12 -6.21 20.13
CA HIS A 317 19.73 -6.40 19.72
C HIS A 317 19.11 -5.14 19.10
N PHE A 318 19.41 -3.96 19.65
CA PHE A 318 18.97 -2.68 19.10
C PHE A 318 19.64 -2.39 17.75
N ILE A 319 20.93 -2.69 17.59
CA ILE A 319 21.68 -2.58 16.34
C ILE A 319 21.16 -3.57 15.29
N GLU A 320 20.82 -4.80 15.67
CA GLU A 320 20.21 -5.81 14.78
C GLU A 320 18.83 -5.37 14.32
N MET A 321 17.98 -4.87 15.23
CA MET A 321 16.67 -4.32 14.90
C MET A 321 16.79 -3.09 13.98
N GLN A 322 17.74 -2.20 14.24
CA GLN A 322 18.02 -1.05 13.40
C GLN A 322 18.52 -1.48 12.01
N ARG A 323 19.36 -2.53 11.92
CA ARG A 323 19.79 -3.12 10.64
C ARG A 323 18.62 -3.74 9.88
N ASP A 324 17.73 -4.45 10.55
CA ASP A 324 16.56 -5.06 9.91
C ASP A 324 15.55 -4.01 9.43
N ILE A 325 15.30 -2.97 10.22
CA ILE A 325 14.48 -1.82 9.81
C ILE A 325 15.13 -1.14 8.58
N ASN A 326 16.45 -0.93 8.60
CA ASN A 326 17.17 -0.32 7.48
C ASN A 326 17.19 -1.23 6.23
N ARG A 327 17.23 -2.56 6.41
CA ARG A 327 17.14 -3.56 5.33
C ARG A 327 15.76 -3.52 4.69
N GLN A 328 14.70 -3.57 5.51
CA GLN A 328 13.32 -3.47 5.04
C GLN A 328 13.06 -2.12 4.36
N MET A 329 13.57 -1.03 4.91
CA MET A 329 13.47 0.31 4.31
C MET A 329 14.14 0.34 2.92
N SER A 330 15.32 -0.28 2.79
CA SER A 330 16.01 -0.40 1.50
C SER A 330 15.23 -1.26 0.51
N GLU A 331 14.64 -2.38 0.94
CA GLU A 331 13.78 -3.22 0.10
C GLU A 331 12.53 -2.47 -0.38
N TYR A 332 11.87 -1.72 0.50
CA TYR A 332 10.71 -0.91 0.11
C TYR A 332 11.09 0.25 -0.81
N LYS A 333 12.25 0.89 -0.60
CA LYS A 333 12.78 1.90 -1.54
C LYS A 333 13.04 1.31 -2.92
N PHE A 334 13.60 0.10 -3.00
CA PHE A 334 13.83 -0.57 -4.28
C PHE A 334 12.50 -0.94 -4.97
N LYS A 335 11.54 -1.48 -4.22
CA LYS A 335 10.20 -1.80 -4.74
C LYS A 335 9.48 -0.55 -5.24
N LEU A 336 9.58 0.55 -4.50
CA LEU A 336 9.00 1.85 -4.90
C LEU A 336 9.64 2.33 -6.20
N SER A 337 10.97 2.35 -6.30
CA SER A 337 11.68 2.77 -7.51
C SER A 337 11.32 1.90 -8.73
N LYS A 338 11.14 0.59 -8.53
CA LYS A 338 10.69 -0.30 -9.59
C LYS A 338 9.25 0.00 -10.03
N ALA A 339 8.35 0.23 -9.08
CA ALA A 339 6.97 0.60 -9.37
C ALA A 339 6.89 1.96 -10.10
N GLU A 340 7.71 2.94 -9.71
CA GLU A 340 7.82 4.23 -10.40
C GLU A 340 8.30 4.06 -11.86
N GLN A 341 9.25 3.17 -12.11
CA GLN A 341 9.70 2.85 -13.48
C GLN A 341 8.60 2.16 -14.31
N GLU A 342 7.85 1.24 -13.70
CA GLU A 342 6.72 0.57 -14.34
C GLU A 342 5.60 1.57 -14.69
N ILE A 343 5.29 2.51 -13.78
CA ILE A 343 4.35 3.61 -14.04
C ILE A 343 4.79 4.43 -15.26
N GLY A 344 6.04 4.87 -15.32
CA GLY A 344 6.54 5.63 -16.45
C GLY A 344 6.45 4.87 -17.78
N THR A 345 6.61 3.54 -17.76
CA THR A 345 6.44 2.69 -18.95
C THR A 345 4.97 2.59 -19.36
N MET A 346 4.07 2.44 -18.39
CA MET A 346 2.62 2.40 -18.65
C MET A 346 2.12 3.74 -19.21
N GLU A 347 2.60 4.86 -18.69
CA GLU A 347 2.25 6.20 -19.18
C GLU A 347 2.66 6.39 -20.65
N GLN A 348 3.84 5.91 -21.05
CA GLN A 348 4.25 5.95 -22.47
C GLN A 348 3.35 5.10 -23.36
N ASN A 349 2.94 3.92 -22.89
CA ASN A 349 2.00 3.06 -23.61
C ASN A 349 0.62 3.72 -23.76
N ILE A 350 0.10 4.34 -22.69
CA ILE A 350 -1.16 5.09 -22.72
C ILE A 350 -1.09 6.20 -23.77
N ASN A 351 -0.05 7.04 -23.73
CA ASN A 351 0.13 8.13 -24.71
C ASN A 351 0.15 7.61 -26.17
N ARG A 352 0.80 6.47 -26.42
CA ARG A 352 0.83 5.85 -27.75
C ARG A 352 -0.56 5.37 -28.18
N LEU A 353 -1.29 4.71 -27.29
CA LEU A 353 -2.63 4.18 -27.55
C LEU A 353 -3.64 5.32 -27.76
N GLU A 354 -3.60 6.37 -26.94
CA GLU A 354 -4.41 7.58 -27.11
C GLU A 354 -4.17 8.22 -28.49
N GLY A 355 -2.92 8.29 -28.92
CA GLY A 355 -2.57 8.74 -30.27
C GLY A 355 -3.15 7.85 -31.38
N GLN A 356 -3.22 6.53 -31.19
CA GLN A 356 -3.87 5.60 -32.13
C GLN A 356 -5.38 5.80 -32.17
N VAL A 357 -6.03 5.89 -31.01
CA VAL A 357 -7.47 6.12 -30.90
C VAL A 357 -7.88 7.43 -31.58
N SER A 358 -7.12 8.51 -31.37
CA SER A 358 -7.36 9.79 -32.03
C SER A 358 -7.32 9.68 -33.56
N ARG A 359 -6.35 8.93 -34.11
CA ARG A 359 -6.26 8.70 -35.56
C ARG A 359 -7.41 7.85 -36.10
N TYR A 360 -7.79 6.78 -35.41
CA TYR A 360 -8.91 5.95 -35.84
C TYR A 360 -10.23 6.68 -35.79
N LYS A 361 -10.43 7.52 -34.77
CA LYS A 361 -11.61 8.39 -34.69
C LYS A 361 -11.68 9.36 -35.88
N ALA A 362 -10.59 10.04 -36.20
CA ALA A 362 -10.54 10.92 -37.37
C ALA A 362 -10.79 10.17 -38.69
N ALA A 363 -10.28 8.95 -38.82
CA ALA A 363 -10.53 8.11 -40.00
C ALA A 363 -12.00 7.68 -40.11
N ALA A 364 -12.62 7.29 -39.00
CA ALA A 364 -14.04 6.93 -38.95
C ALA A 364 -14.95 8.12 -39.30
N ASP A 365 -14.70 9.29 -38.69
CA ASP A 365 -15.44 10.52 -38.98
C ASP A 365 -15.32 10.91 -40.48
N ASN A 366 -14.16 10.67 -41.09
CA ASN A 366 -13.95 10.92 -42.52
C ASN A 366 -14.68 9.89 -43.40
N ALA A 367 -14.70 8.62 -43.01
CA ALA A 367 -15.43 7.57 -43.72
C ALA A 367 -16.94 7.81 -43.70
N GLU A 368 -17.49 8.24 -42.55
CA GLU A 368 -18.91 8.60 -42.41
C GLU A 368 -19.29 9.73 -43.37
N LYS A 369 -18.46 10.79 -43.46
CA LYS A 369 -18.68 11.88 -44.41
C LYS A 369 -18.71 11.41 -45.86
N ILE A 370 -17.75 10.55 -46.25
CA ILE A 370 -17.70 9.99 -47.61
C ILE A 370 -18.93 9.12 -47.88
N GLU A 371 -19.38 8.33 -46.91
CA GLU A 371 -20.58 7.51 -47.05
C GLU A 371 -21.83 8.37 -47.31
N ASP A 372 -21.98 9.47 -46.59
CA ASP A 372 -23.10 10.39 -46.77
C ASP A 372 -23.08 11.09 -48.13
N GLU A 373 -21.90 11.49 -48.62
CA GLU A 373 -21.71 12.01 -49.97
C GLU A 373 -22.12 10.97 -51.03
N LEU A 374 -21.66 9.72 -50.90
CA LEU A 374 -22.02 8.64 -51.82
C LEU A 374 -23.52 8.32 -51.78
N LYS A 375 -24.16 8.38 -50.61
CA LYS A 375 -25.63 8.25 -50.49
C LYS A 375 -26.36 9.38 -51.22
N ALA A 376 -25.87 10.61 -51.12
CA ALA A 376 -26.44 11.76 -51.81
C ALA A 376 -26.32 11.60 -53.34
N ASP A 377 -25.14 11.21 -53.82
CA ASP A 377 -24.88 10.97 -55.24
C ASP A 377 -25.70 9.82 -55.79
N LYS A 378 -25.82 8.71 -55.05
CA LYS A 378 -26.71 7.60 -55.41
C LYS A 378 -28.15 8.07 -55.62
N ARG A 379 -28.69 8.88 -54.70
CA ARG A 379 -30.05 9.43 -54.81
C ARG A 379 -30.18 10.38 -56.01
N LYS A 380 -29.13 11.11 -56.35
CA LYS A 380 -29.12 12.01 -57.52
C LYS A 380 -29.13 11.19 -58.82
N LEU A 381 -28.22 10.22 -58.95
CA LEU A 381 -28.14 9.34 -60.11
C LEU A 381 -29.41 8.51 -60.30
N GLN A 382 -30.04 8.04 -59.21
CA GLN A 382 -31.32 7.35 -59.29
C GLN A 382 -32.45 8.23 -59.87
N ARG A 383 -32.48 9.52 -59.53
CA ARG A 383 -33.44 10.48 -60.10
C ARG A 383 -33.17 10.75 -61.58
N GLU A 384 -31.90 10.91 -61.94
CA GLU A 384 -31.47 11.10 -63.33
C GLU A 384 -31.80 9.88 -64.19
N LEU A 385 -31.53 8.67 -63.68
CA LEU A 385 -31.89 7.41 -64.33
C LEU A 385 -33.41 7.32 -64.56
N ARG A 386 -34.21 7.63 -63.53
CA ARG A 386 -35.67 7.63 -63.68
C ARG A 386 -36.13 8.57 -64.79
N THR A 387 -35.59 9.80 -64.79
CA THR A 387 -35.90 10.80 -65.81
C THR A 387 -35.50 10.34 -67.22
N ALA A 388 -34.36 9.66 -67.36
CA ALA A 388 -33.91 9.10 -68.63
C ALA A 388 -34.80 7.95 -69.11
N LEU A 389 -35.25 7.08 -68.21
CA LEU A 389 -36.19 5.99 -68.51
C LEU A 389 -37.54 6.54 -68.97
N ASP A 390 -38.10 7.53 -68.27
CA ASP A 390 -39.38 8.13 -68.65
C ASP A 390 -39.29 8.77 -70.06
N LYS A 391 -38.16 9.41 -70.40
CA LYS A 391 -37.89 9.92 -71.76
C LYS A 391 -37.76 8.81 -72.81
N LEU A 392 -37.14 7.69 -72.45
CA LEU A 392 -36.99 6.55 -73.35
C LEU A 392 -38.36 5.96 -73.68
N GLU A 393 -39.23 5.80 -72.68
CA GLU A 393 -40.61 5.33 -72.87
C GLU A 393 -41.42 6.29 -73.77
N GLU A 394 -41.29 7.61 -73.60
CA GLU A 394 -41.91 8.60 -74.49
C GLU A 394 -41.41 8.46 -75.93
N MET A 395 -40.10 8.30 -76.13
CA MET A 395 -39.50 8.10 -77.45
C MET A 395 -39.92 6.76 -78.09
N GLU A 396 -40.05 5.69 -77.31
CA GLU A 396 -40.56 4.39 -77.80
C GLU A 396 -42.02 4.50 -78.27
N MET A 397 -42.85 5.19 -77.51
CA MET A 397 -44.25 5.46 -77.87
C MET A 397 -44.34 6.26 -79.17
N THR A 398 -43.59 7.36 -79.31
CA THR A 398 -43.57 8.15 -80.53
C THR A 398 -43.07 7.34 -81.74
N ASN A 399 -42.03 6.53 -81.56
CA ASN A 399 -41.52 5.67 -82.61
C ASN A 399 -42.53 4.59 -83.03
N SER A 400 -43.25 3.99 -82.08
CA SER A 400 -44.35 3.06 -82.36
C SER A 400 -45.45 3.72 -83.20
N HIS A 401 -45.84 4.96 -82.87
CA HIS A 401 -46.82 5.72 -83.65
C HIS A 401 -46.34 6.04 -85.07
N LEU A 402 -45.08 6.45 -85.23
CA LEU A 402 -44.48 6.73 -86.53
C LEU A 402 -44.39 5.46 -87.38
N THR A 403 -43.97 4.34 -86.79
CA THR A 403 -43.91 3.02 -87.45
C THR A 403 -45.27 2.61 -87.98
N LYS A 404 -46.33 2.70 -87.16
CA LYS A 404 -47.72 2.41 -87.59
C LYS A 404 -48.18 3.32 -88.72
N ARG A 405 -47.85 4.62 -88.71
CA ARG A 405 -48.18 5.55 -89.81
C ARG A 405 -47.45 5.17 -91.10
N LEU A 406 -46.18 4.80 -90.99
CA LEU A 406 -45.35 4.41 -92.12
C LEU A 406 -45.85 3.11 -92.75
N GLU A 407 -46.25 2.13 -91.95
CA GLU A 407 -46.91 0.90 -92.40
C GLU A 407 -48.21 1.18 -93.17
N LYS A 408 -49.06 2.07 -92.65
CA LYS A 408 -50.28 2.51 -93.37
C LYS A 408 -49.96 3.14 -94.72
N MET A 409 -48.95 4.01 -94.78
CA MET A 409 -48.54 4.63 -96.05
C MET A 409 -47.99 3.60 -97.04
N LYS A 410 -47.20 2.62 -96.57
CA LYS A 410 -46.71 1.50 -97.39
C LYS A 410 -47.88 0.66 -97.93
N ALA A 411 -48.85 0.32 -97.08
CA ALA A 411 -50.04 -0.43 -97.49
C ALA A 411 -50.85 0.32 -98.56
N ASN A 412 -51.09 1.62 -98.37
CA ASN A 412 -51.80 2.46 -99.34
C ASN A 412 -51.05 2.54 -100.68
N ARG A 413 -49.72 2.69 -100.66
CA ARG A 413 -48.89 2.69 -101.87
C ARG A 413 -48.98 1.36 -102.60
N ASN A 414 -48.90 0.24 -101.89
CA ASN A 414 -49.01 -1.09 -102.49
C ASN A 414 -50.40 -1.33 -103.10
N ALA A 415 -51.47 -0.87 -102.43
CA ALA A 415 -52.84 -0.94 -102.96
C ALA A 415 -53.01 -0.12 -104.25
N LEU A 416 -52.46 1.11 -104.31
CA LEU A 416 -52.45 1.94 -105.51
C LEU A 416 -51.67 1.29 -106.66
N LEU A 417 -50.51 0.69 -106.37
CA LEU A 417 -49.71 -0.03 -107.36
C LEU A 417 -50.42 -1.29 -107.90
N SER A 418 -51.31 -1.91 -107.12
CA SER A 418 -52.10 -3.07 -107.57
C SER A 418 -53.32 -2.73 -108.42
N GLN A 419 -53.68 -1.44 -108.51
CA GLN A 419 -54.80 -0.93 -109.32
C GLN A 419 -54.35 -0.34 -110.67
N GLN A 420 -53.04 -0.25 -110.91
CA GLN A 420 -52.45 0.00 -112.23
C GLN A 420 -52.09 -1.34 -112.88
#